data_AF-A0A7S0PQQ7-F1
#
_entry.id   AF-A0A7S0PQQ7-F1
#
_cell.length_a   1.000
_cell.length_b   1.000
_cell.length_c   1.000
_cell.angle_alpha   90.00
_cell.angle_beta   90.00
_cell.angle_gamma   90.00
#
_symmetry.space_group_name_H-M   'P 1'
#
loop_
_entity.id
_entity.type
_entity.pdbx_description
1 polymer ?
#
loop_
_entity_poly.entity_id
_entity_poly.type
_entity_poly.pdbx_seq_one_letter_code
_entity_poly.pdbx_strand_id
1 'polypeptide(L)'
;RGENSDGGDGGDASPAAAEEAARRGDWDVAHELARALGPDVAASYSIKHATMELRGGNPEAAADILAERGAPADPRYFALYKEIAGEVLGGAQDGVGEEGLKKFLTSLVDTMSATPEINAEHLADLRRCLEATNLALVRAKCKDADMPVLSAKAATSLLRFCGLVPVDRAFFEAGMACREAKELSLAFVFLNRYLDITELMDEGGDTSELDNVDFEDTDIPNDFPLPTQHFVEEATREEVRDWVLALSMDQQVEQTLPTRTCGKCNGQTYVAGLTCCRCKAKSEACVVSGYPVPTGQRVLHEGRSANRGDWNEWTMKFGTDPWSGKSAQ
;
A
#
# COMPACT_ATOMS: atom_id res chain seq x y z
N ARG A 1 -66.18 -10.06 -1.60
CA ARG A 1 -66.13 -9.56 -2.99
C ARG A 1 -65.56 -8.15 -2.92
N GLY A 2 -64.35 -7.96 -3.43
CA GLY A 2 -63.75 -6.66 -3.67
C GLY A 2 -62.81 -6.15 -2.58
N GLU A 3 -61.57 -6.62 -2.62
CA GLU A 3 -60.39 -5.85 -2.25
C GLU A 3 -60.32 -4.56 -3.09
N ASN A 4 -59.69 -3.51 -2.55
CA ASN A 4 -58.78 -2.66 -3.33
C ASN A 4 -57.87 -1.90 -2.37
N SER A 5 -56.66 -2.44 -2.24
CA SER A 5 -55.44 -1.72 -1.94
C SER A 5 -54.96 -0.92 -3.15
N ASP A 6 -54.03 -0.01 -2.84
CA ASP A 6 -52.97 0.55 -3.69
C ASP A 6 -53.14 1.84 -4.48
N GLY A 7 -52.06 2.61 -4.35
CA GLY A 7 -51.76 3.83 -5.10
C GLY A 7 -50.70 4.71 -4.41
N GLY A 8 -49.74 4.13 -3.69
CA GLY A 8 -48.54 4.84 -3.24
C GLY A 8 -47.59 5.03 -4.43
N ASP A 9 -47.22 6.28 -4.69
CA ASP A 9 -46.34 6.73 -5.77
C ASP A 9 -44.92 6.17 -5.61
N GLY A 10 -44.72 4.94 -6.10
CA GLY A 10 -43.40 4.34 -6.29
C GLY A 10 -42.95 4.62 -7.71
N GLY A 11 -42.06 5.59 -7.88
CA GLY A 11 -41.36 5.76 -9.16
C GLY A 11 -40.62 4.47 -9.48
N ASP A 12 -41.09 3.73 -10.50
CA ASP A 12 -40.54 2.43 -10.88
C ASP A 12 -39.02 2.55 -11.08
N ALA A 13 -38.27 1.83 -10.24
CA ALA A 13 -36.85 1.68 -10.44
C ALA A 13 -36.63 1.09 -11.84
N SER A 14 -36.01 1.86 -12.73
CA SER A 14 -35.74 1.46 -14.10
C SER A 14 -34.28 1.74 -14.45
N PRO A 15 -33.65 0.93 -15.33
CA PRO A 15 -32.28 1.20 -15.77
C PRO A 15 -32.12 2.58 -16.40
N ALA A 16 -33.16 3.08 -17.07
CA ALA A 16 -33.17 4.42 -17.67
C ALA A 16 -33.17 5.54 -16.61
N ALA A 17 -33.91 5.38 -15.52
CA ALA A 17 -33.93 6.34 -14.42
C ALA A 17 -32.58 6.37 -13.67
N ALA A 18 -31.97 5.21 -13.44
CA ALA A 18 -30.64 5.13 -12.84
C ALA A 18 -29.57 5.80 -13.73
N GLU A 19 -29.65 5.59 -15.04
CA GLU A 19 -28.73 6.18 -16.01
C GLU A 19 -28.90 7.69 -16.12
N GLU A 20 -30.14 8.19 -16.05
CA GLU A 20 -30.44 9.62 -16.02
C GLU A 20 -29.88 10.28 -14.76
N ALA A 21 -30.11 9.67 -13.59
CA ALA A 21 -29.55 10.16 -12.32
C ALA A 21 -28.01 10.23 -12.38
N ALA A 22 -27.34 9.18 -12.88
CA ALA A 22 -25.90 9.17 -13.07
C ALA A 22 -25.42 10.28 -14.03
N ARG A 23 -26.14 10.53 -15.13
CA ARG A 23 -25.81 11.61 -16.09
C ARG A 23 -25.94 13.01 -15.49
N ARG A 24 -26.81 13.20 -14.50
CA ARG A 24 -26.93 14.47 -13.75
C ARG A 24 -25.92 14.61 -12.61
N GLY A 25 -25.16 13.56 -12.30
CA GLY A 25 -24.26 13.51 -11.15
C GLY A 25 -24.95 13.15 -9.83
N ASP A 26 -26.23 12.79 -9.85
CA ASP A 26 -27.00 12.36 -8.67
C ASP A 26 -26.65 10.89 -8.32
N TRP A 27 -25.39 10.63 -7.98
CA TRP A 27 -24.87 9.26 -7.82
C TRP A 27 -25.53 8.48 -6.68
N ASP A 28 -25.92 9.12 -5.58
CA ASP A 28 -26.65 8.46 -4.51
C ASP A 28 -27.97 7.87 -5.01
N VAL A 29 -28.73 8.67 -5.78
CA VAL A 29 -30.00 8.23 -6.40
C VAL A 29 -29.74 7.13 -7.43
N ALA A 30 -28.68 7.26 -8.23
CA ALA A 30 -28.31 6.24 -9.21
C ALA A 30 -28.01 4.89 -8.54
N HIS A 31 -27.25 4.89 -7.42
CA HIS A 31 -26.94 3.68 -6.65
C HIS A 31 -28.16 3.08 -5.98
N GLU A 32 -29.07 3.90 -5.45
CA GLU A 32 -30.33 3.41 -4.86
C GLU A 32 -31.21 2.71 -5.89
N LEU A 33 -31.36 3.31 -7.07
CA LEU A 33 -32.11 2.72 -8.19
C LEU A 33 -31.43 1.45 -8.71
N ALA A 34 -30.10 1.46 -8.87
CA ALA A 34 -29.35 0.28 -9.29
C ALA A 34 -29.49 -0.89 -8.30
N ARG A 35 -29.46 -0.60 -6.99
CA ARG A 35 -29.68 -1.60 -5.93
C ARG A 35 -31.09 -2.19 -5.98
N ALA A 36 -32.11 -1.39 -6.27
CA ALA A 36 -33.48 -1.87 -6.43
C ALA A 36 -33.66 -2.79 -7.64
N LEU A 37 -32.83 -2.63 -8.69
CA LEU A 37 -32.83 -3.45 -9.90
C LEU A 37 -32.09 -4.80 -9.74
N GLY A 38 -31.26 -4.93 -8.71
CA GLY A 38 -30.59 -6.18 -8.36
C GLY A 38 -29.07 -6.04 -8.14
N PRO A 39 -28.43 -7.07 -7.58
CA PRO A 39 -27.01 -7.02 -7.18
C PRO A 39 -26.06 -6.83 -8.36
N ASP A 40 -26.33 -7.45 -9.52
CA ASP A 40 -25.48 -7.32 -10.72
C ASP A 40 -25.50 -5.89 -11.27
N VAL A 41 -26.67 -5.25 -11.26
CA VAL A 41 -26.83 -3.86 -11.70
C VAL A 41 -26.15 -2.91 -10.70
N ALA A 42 -26.32 -3.15 -9.40
CA ALA A 42 -25.63 -2.39 -8.36
C ALA A 42 -24.11 -2.46 -8.52
N ALA A 43 -23.54 -3.65 -8.69
CA ALA A 43 -22.11 -3.85 -8.91
C ALA A 43 -21.61 -3.11 -10.17
N SER A 44 -22.37 -3.15 -11.27
CA SER A 44 -22.03 -2.41 -12.49
C SER A 44 -22.01 -0.90 -12.27
N TYR A 45 -22.91 -0.35 -11.44
CA TYR A 45 -22.94 1.07 -11.12
C TYR A 45 -21.80 1.47 -10.17
N SER A 46 -21.42 0.63 -9.22
CA SER A 46 -20.23 0.82 -8.38
C SER A 46 -18.98 0.97 -9.25
N ILE A 47 -18.77 0.06 -10.20
CA ILE A 47 -17.64 0.14 -11.14
C ILE A 47 -17.71 1.40 -12.01
N LYS A 48 -18.89 1.74 -12.54
CA LYS A 48 -19.07 2.91 -13.40
C LYS A 48 -18.72 4.20 -12.66
N HIS A 49 -19.18 4.34 -11.42
CA HIS A 49 -18.92 5.50 -10.57
C HIS A 49 -17.44 5.59 -10.19
N ALA A 50 -16.84 4.50 -9.72
CA ALA A 50 -15.42 4.46 -9.38
C ALA A 50 -14.51 4.77 -10.59
N THR A 51 -14.87 4.28 -11.77
CA THR A 51 -14.14 4.59 -13.02
C THR A 51 -14.23 6.08 -13.35
N MET A 52 -15.40 6.70 -13.16
CA MET A 52 -15.58 8.13 -13.40
C MET A 52 -14.70 8.96 -12.47
N GLU A 53 -14.70 8.65 -11.17
CA GLU A 53 -13.86 9.36 -10.18
C GLU A 53 -12.36 9.20 -10.45
N LEU A 54 -11.92 7.97 -10.75
CA LEU A 54 -10.53 7.71 -11.09
C LEU A 54 -10.09 8.53 -12.32
N ARG A 55 -10.90 8.53 -13.38
CA ARG A 55 -10.61 9.31 -14.60
C ARG A 55 -10.73 10.82 -14.38
N GLY A 56 -11.48 11.24 -13.36
CA GLY A 56 -11.56 12.61 -12.87
C GLY A 56 -10.36 13.04 -12.02
N GLY A 57 -9.41 12.14 -11.72
CA GLY A 57 -8.26 12.42 -10.88
C GLY A 57 -8.54 12.30 -9.37
N ASN A 58 -9.61 11.59 -8.98
CA ASN A 58 -9.98 11.34 -7.58
C ASN A 58 -9.87 9.83 -7.25
N PRO A 59 -8.66 9.24 -7.24
CA PRO A 59 -8.49 7.82 -6.97
C PRO A 59 -8.96 7.41 -5.57
N GLU A 60 -8.91 8.32 -4.60
CA GLU A 60 -9.36 8.07 -3.22
C GLU A 60 -10.89 7.93 -3.17
N ALA A 61 -11.61 8.81 -3.86
CA ALA A 61 -13.07 8.69 -3.99
C ALA A 61 -13.46 7.39 -4.70
N ALA A 62 -12.72 6.99 -5.74
CA ALA A 62 -12.92 5.71 -6.41
C ALA A 62 -12.77 4.52 -5.45
N ALA A 63 -11.75 4.55 -4.58
CA ALA A 63 -11.53 3.53 -3.56
C ALA A 63 -12.67 3.50 -2.52
N ASP A 64 -13.12 4.66 -2.03
CA ASP A 64 -14.23 4.77 -1.08
C ASP A 64 -15.55 4.24 -1.66
N ILE A 65 -15.85 4.56 -2.92
CA ILE A 65 -17.04 4.04 -3.61
C ILE A 65 -17.03 2.51 -3.64
N LEU A 66 -15.90 1.89 -3.98
CA LEU A 66 -15.77 0.42 -4.01
C LEU A 66 -15.81 -0.20 -2.61
N ALA A 67 -15.32 0.51 -1.60
CA ALA A 67 -15.39 0.07 -0.21
C ALA A 67 -16.84 0.07 0.32
N GLU A 68 -17.62 1.10 -0.01
CA GLU A 68 -18.99 1.28 0.48
C GLU A 68 -20.03 0.49 -0.32
N ARG A 69 -19.89 0.49 -1.65
CA ARG A 69 -20.89 -0.08 -2.57
C ARG A 69 -20.53 -1.47 -3.06
N GLY A 70 -19.33 -1.96 -2.71
CA GLY A 70 -18.82 -3.27 -3.06
C GLY A 70 -18.19 -3.33 -4.45
N ALA A 71 -17.31 -4.32 -4.62
CA ALA A 71 -16.57 -4.54 -5.84
C ALA A 71 -16.74 -6.00 -6.30
N PRO A 72 -17.20 -6.25 -7.53
CA PRO A 72 -17.31 -7.61 -8.06
C PRO A 72 -15.95 -8.28 -8.21
N ALA A 73 -15.87 -9.55 -7.80
CA ALA A 73 -14.71 -10.43 -7.99
C ALA A 73 -14.65 -10.96 -9.44
N ASP A 74 -14.58 -10.04 -10.40
CA ASP A 74 -14.60 -10.33 -11.84
C ASP A 74 -13.28 -9.87 -12.50
N PRO A 75 -12.57 -10.77 -13.22
CA PRO A 75 -11.32 -10.46 -13.91
C PRO A 75 -11.33 -9.22 -14.80
N ARG A 76 -12.50 -8.86 -15.36
CA ARG A 76 -12.65 -7.68 -16.21
C ARG A 76 -12.33 -6.37 -15.51
N TYR A 77 -12.39 -6.33 -14.18
CA TYR A 77 -12.19 -5.11 -13.39
C TYR A 77 -10.87 -5.09 -12.60
N PHE A 78 -10.09 -6.16 -12.61
CA PHE A 78 -8.86 -6.20 -11.82
C PHE A 78 -7.80 -5.21 -12.28
N ALA A 79 -7.76 -4.88 -13.58
CA ALA A 79 -6.90 -3.81 -14.08
C ALA A 79 -7.27 -2.46 -13.44
N LEU A 80 -8.57 -2.14 -13.37
CA LEU A 80 -9.08 -0.94 -12.70
C LEU A 80 -8.71 -0.92 -11.22
N TYR A 81 -8.85 -2.05 -10.52
CA TYR A 81 -8.53 -2.12 -9.09
C TYR A 81 -7.04 -1.90 -8.80
N LYS A 82 -6.16 -2.44 -9.66
CA LYS A 82 -4.71 -2.21 -9.58
C LYS A 82 -4.36 -0.76 -9.90
N GLU A 83 -5.03 -0.15 -10.86
CA GLU A 83 -4.86 1.26 -11.19
C GLU A 83 -5.27 2.17 -10.02
N ILE A 84 -6.45 1.94 -9.42
CA ILE A 84 -6.88 2.66 -8.20
C ILE A 84 -5.85 2.48 -7.09
N ALA A 85 -5.38 1.26 -6.85
CA ALA A 85 -4.39 1.00 -5.81
C ALA A 85 -3.07 1.75 -6.06
N GLY A 86 -2.58 1.73 -7.31
CA GLY A 86 -1.36 2.45 -7.70
C GLY A 86 -1.50 3.96 -7.59
N GLU A 87 -2.63 4.54 -8.02
CA GLU A 87 -2.87 5.99 -7.94
C GLU A 87 -3.01 6.47 -6.48
N VAL A 88 -3.73 5.74 -5.62
CA VAL A 88 -3.81 6.05 -4.18
C VAL A 88 -2.43 5.92 -3.51
N LEU A 89 -1.72 4.82 -3.75
CA LEU A 89 -0.37 4.61 -3.21
C LEU A 89 0.68 5.55 -3.81
N GLY A 90 0.38 6.17 -4.95
CA GLY A 90 1.19 7.18 -5.62
C GLY A 90 0.84 8.62 -5.26
N GLY A 91 -0.21 8.84 -4.46
CA GLY A 91 -0.67 10.18 -4.08
C GLY A 91 0.40 11.03 -3.36
N ALA A 92 0.22 12.34 -3.35
CA ALA A 92 1.23 13.25 -2.78
C ALA A 92 1.32 13.22 -1.24
N GLN A 93 0.33 12.64 -0.56
CA GLN A 93 0.19 12.69 0.90
C GLN A 93 -0.04 11.30 1.48
N ASP A 94 0.45 11.10 2.70
CA ASP A 94 0.22 9.88 3.48
C ASP A 94 -1.19 9.90 4.09
N GLY A 95 -1.87 8.75 4.10
CA GLY A 95 -3.14 8.60 4.82
C GLY A 95 -4.35 9.23 4.11
N VAL A 96 -4.18 9.66 2.84
CA VAL A 96 -5.25 10.13 1.98
C VAL A 96 -5.68 8.99 1.04
N GLY A 97 -6.86 8.42 1.30
CA GLY A 97 -7.46 7.36 0.49
C GLY A 97 -7.08 5.93 0.86
N GLU A 98 -5.97 5.68 1.55
CA GLU A 98 -5.51 4.32 1.85
C GLU A 98 -6.48 3.56 2.77
N GLU A 99 -7.22 4.25 3.64
CA GLU A 99 -8.22 3.63 4.53
C GLU A 99 -9.41 3.08 3.72
N GLY A 100 -9.90 3.85 2.74
CA GLY A 100 -10.90 3.40 1.76
C GLY A 100 -10.39 2.23 0.93
N LEU A 101 -9.20 2.38 0.36
CA LEU A 101 -8.53 1.34 -0.42
C LEU A 101 -8.35 0.04 0.38
N LYS A 102 -7.93 0.12 1.65
CA LYS A 102 -7.76 -1.05 2.50
C LYS A 102 -9.07 -1.76 2.75
N LYS A 103 -10.16 -1.04 3.02
CA LYS A 103 -11.50 -1.63 3.22
C LYS A 103 -11.97 -2.34 1.97
N PHE A 104 -11.86 -1.68 0.81
CA PHE A 104 -12.17 -2.24 -0.49
C PHE A 104 -11.37 -3.52 -0.77
N LEU A 105 -10.04 -3.44 -0.70
CA LEU A 105 -9.16 -4.57 -1.01
C LEU A 105 -9.35 -5.74 -0.03
N THR A 106 -9.60 -5.47 1.26
CA THR A 106 -9.90 -6.51 2.25
C THR A 106 -11.15 -7.29 1.86
N SER A 107 -12.26 -6.58 1.58
CA SER A 107 -13.52 -7.21 1.16
C SER A 107 -13.37 -8.04 -0.12
N LEU A 108 -12.64 -7.51 -1.11
CA LEU A 108 -12.39 -8.20 -2.37
C LEU A 108 -11.52 -9.46 -2.18
N VAL A 109 -10.42 -9.34 -1.43
CA VAL A 109 -9.51 -10.46 -1.15
C VAL A 109 -10.20 -11.56 -0.34
N ASP A 110 -11.03 -11.20 0.63
CA ASP A 110 -11.82 -12.15 1.42
C ASP A 110 -12.83 -12.91 0.54
N THR A 111 -13.54 -12.18 -0.33
CA THR A 111 -14.47 -12.76 -1.31
C THR A 111 -13.77 -13.74 -2.24
N MET A 112 -12.63 -13.34 -2.81
CA MET A 112 -11.87 -14.18 -3.74
C MET A 112 -11.20 -15.37 -3.06
N SER A 113 -10.85 -15.25 -1.77
CA SER A 113 -10.25 -16.34 -1.00
C SER A 113 -11.22 -17.49 -0.72
N ALA A 114 -12.54 -17.27 -0.88
CA ALA A 114 -13.54 -18.33 -0.81
C ALA A 114 -13.53 -19.26 -2.05
N THR A 115 -13.03 -18.79 -3.19
CA THR A 115 -12.92 -19.55 -4.46
C THR A 115 -11.55 -19.34 -5.11
N PRO A 116 -10.45 -19.80 -4.47
CA PRO A 116 -9.08 -19.44 -4.87
C PRO A 116 -8.63 -20.03 -6.21
N GLU A 117 -9.29 -21.08 -6.68
CA GLU A 117 -8.90 -21.85 -7.88
C GLU A 117 -9.17 -21.10 -9.21
N ILE A 118 -10.06 -20.11 -9.20
CA ILE A 118 -10.52 -19.42 -10.42
C ILE A 118 -9.59 -18.23 -10.75
N ASN A 119 -8.96 -17.61 -9.74
CA ASN A 119 -8.27 -16.31 -9.88
C ASN A 119 -6.94 -16.25 -9.08
N ALA A 120 -6.18 -17.34 -9.01
CA ALA A 120 -5.01 -17.44 -8.13
C ALA A 120 -3.95 -16.33 -8.34
N GLU A 121 -3.65 -16.01 -9.60
CA GLU A 121 -2.68 -14.95 -9.96
C GLU A 121 -3.21 -13.56 -9.55
N HIS A 122 -4.44 -13.24 -9.93
CA HIS A 122 -5.09 -11.98 -9.56
C HIS A 122 -5.26 -11.81 -8.05
N LEU A 123 -5.53 -12.89 -7.33
CA LEU A 123 -5.59 -12.89 -5.88
C LEU A 123 -4.23 -12.57 -5.25
N ALA A 124 -3.13 -13.06 -5.84
CA ALA A 124 -1.78 -12.73 -5.38
C ALA A 124 -1.46 -11.25 -5.58
N ASP A 125 -1.79 -10.69 -6.76
CA ASP A 125 -1.63 -9.26 -7.06
C ASP A 125 -2.43 -8.38 -6.10
N LEU A 126 -3.70 -8.72 -5.85
CA LEU A 126 -4.57 -7.94 -4.96
C LEU A 126 -4.13 -8.05 -3.49
N ARG A 127 -3.63 -9.21 -3.06
CA ARG A 127 -2.98 -9.36 -1.74
C ARG A 127 -1.74 -8.48 -1.62
N ARG A 128 -0.93 -8.41 -2.68
CA ARG A 128 0.24 -7.52 -2.72
C ARG A 128 -0.16 -6.05 -2.62
N CYS A 129 -1.23 -5.64 -3.29
CA CYS A 129 -1.79 -4.28 -3.15
C CYS A 129 -2.24 -4.04 -1.70
N LEU A 130 -3.01 -4.97 -1.11
CA LEU A 130 -3.51 -4.85 0.26
C LEU A 130 -2.38 -4.77 1.30
N GLU A 131 -1.31 -5.54 1.12
CA GLU A 131 -0.12 -5.47 1.98
C GLU A 131 0.57 -4.11 1.90
N ALA A 132 0.76 -3.56 0.69
CA ALA A 132 1.31 -2.22 0.50
C ALA A 132 0.43 -1.15 1.16
N THR A 133 -0.88 -1.19 0.92
CA THR A 133 -1.85 -0.27 1.53
C THR A 133 -1.84 -0.35 3.06
N ASN A 134 -1.75 -1.56 3.63
CA ASN A 134 -1.67 -1.71 5.07
C ASN A 134 -0.39 -1.09 5.64
N LEU A 135 0.76 -1.30 5.00
CA LEU A 135 2.04 -0.73 5.44
C LEU A 135 2.06 0.80 5.29
N ALA A 136 1.48 1.35 4.23
CA ALA A 136 1.31 2.79 4.04
C ALA A 136 0.48 3.41 5.17
N LEU A 137 -0.66 2.79 5.52
CA LEU A 137 -1.48 3.23 6.66
C LEU A 137 -0.76 3.13 8.00
N VAL A 138 -0.02 2.03 8.24
CA VAL A 138 0.76 1.89 9.48
C VAL A 138 1.83 2.98 9.56
N ARG A 139 2.54 3.24 8.45
CA ARG A 139 3.54 4.32 8.39
C ARG A 139 2.90 5.68 8.69
N ALA A 140 1.80 6.02 8.03
CA ALA A 140 1.07 7.28 8.24
C ALA A 140 0.65 7.45 9.71
N LYS A 141 -0.02 6.43 10.28
CA LYS A 141 -0.46 6.45 11.69
C LYS A 141 0.70 6.56 12.67
N CYS A 142 1.82 5.87 12.42
CA CYS A 142 3.01 5.93 13.27
C CYS A 142 3.70 7.30 13.16
N LYS A 143 3.78 7.89 11.96
CA LYS A 143 4.32 9.24 11.74
C LYS A 143 3.51 10.28 12.52
N ASP A 144 2.18 10.27 12.37
CA ASP A 144 1.29 11.19 13.09
C ASP A 144 1.32 11.00 14.62
N ALA A 145 1.66 9.78 15.07
CA ALA A 145 1.75 9.40 16.47
C ALA A 145 3.13 9.66 17.11
N ASP A 146 4.11 10.21 16.38
CA ASP A 146 5.51 10.38 16.77
C ASP A 146 6.16 9.03 17.18
N MET A 147 6.00 8.02 16.32
CA MET A 147 6.55 6.67 16.48
C MET A 147 7.57 6.37 15.37
N PRO A 148 8.72 7.06 15.38
CA PRO A 148 9.63 7.11 14.23
C PRO A 148 10.23 5.74 13.88
N VAL A 149 10.50 4.89 14.88
CA VAL A 149 11.05 3.54 14.64
C VAL A 149 10.07 2.65 13.88
N LEU A 150 8.80 2.61 14.28
CA LEU A 150 7.79 1.83 13.57
C LEU A 150 7.43 2.43 12.21
N SER A 151 7.39 3.76 12.11
CA SER A 151 7.24 4.47 10.83
C SER A 151 8.36 4.09 9.85
N ALA A 152 9.63 4.15 10.29
CA ALA A 152 10.80 3.79 9.49
C ALA A 152 10.78 2.33 9.02
N LYS A 153 10.40 1.39 9.88
CA LYS A 153 10.29 -0.01 9.48
C LYS A 153 9.18 -0.23 8.45
N ALA A 154 8.02 0.41 8.62
CA ALA A 154 6.94 0.33 7.64
C ALA A 154 7.35 0.94 6.29
N ALA A 155 8.02 2.10 6.31
CA ALA A 155 8.58 2.76 5.12
C ALA A 155 9.62 1.87 4.41
N THR A 156 10.55 1.30 5.17
CA THR A 156 11.57 0.38 4.65
C THR A 156 10.93 -0.87 4.02
N SER A 157 9.84 -1.37 4.63
CA SER A 157 9.08 -2.50 4.09
C SER A 157 8.34 -2.17 2.79
N LEU A 158 7.91 -0.91 2.61
CA LEU A 158 7.27 -0.45 1.38
C LEU A 158 8.20 -0.49 0.16
N LEU A 159 9.53 -0.45 0.36
CA LEU A 159 10.51 -0.62 -0.74
C LEU A 159 10.35 -1.96 -1.48
N ARG A 160 9.78 -3.00 -0.84
CA ARG A 160 9.46 -4.26 -1.55
C ARG A 160 8.30 -4.13 -2.54
N PHE A 161 7.61 -3.00 -2.54
CA PHE A 161 6.43 -2.70 -3.36
C PHE A 161 6.71 -1.58 -4.37
N CYS A 162 7.99 -1.26 -4.66
CA CYS A 162 8.36 -0.45 -5.81
C CYS A 162 7.68 -1.01 -7.07
N GLY A 163 7.05 -0.13 -7.85
CA GLY A 163 6.18 -0.46 -8.98
C GLY A 163 4.68 -0.45 -8.66
N LEU A 164 4.29 -0.58 -7.38
CA LEU A 164 2.98 -0.15 -6.88
C LEU A 164 3.06 1.23 -6.23
N VAL A 165 4.13 1.47 -5.47
CA VAL A 165 4.50 2.79 -4.97
C VAL A 165 5.53 3.40 -5.94
N PRO A 166 5.40 4.68 -6.33
CA PRO A 166 6.44 5.39 -7.08
C PRO A 166 7.79 5.27 -6.39
N VAL A 167 8.81 4.90 -7.15
CA VAL A 167 10.09 4.47 -6.56
C VAL A 167 10.87 5.62 -5.92
N ASP A 168 10.80 6.82 -6.49
CA ASP A 168 11.39 8.03 -5.93
C ASP A 168 10.75 8.38 -4.57
N ARG A 169 9.42 8.33 -4.48
CA ARG A 169 8.67 8.46 -3.23
C ARG A 169 9.09 7.40 -2.22
N ALA A 170 9.09 6.13 -2.62
CA ALA A 170 9.37 5.02 -1.71
C ALA A 170 10.76 5.15 -1.07
N PHE A 171 11.80 5.46 -1.86
CA PHE A 171 13.16 5.65 -1.36
C PHE A 171 13.32 6.94 -0.55
N PHE A 172 12.73 8.05 -0.99
CA PHE A 172 12.74 9.31 -0.23
C PHE A 172 12.10 9.11 1.15
N GLU A 173 10.89 8.55 1.20
CA GLU A 173 10.15 8.37 2.44
C GLU A 173 10.82 7.37 3.38
N ALA A 174 11.37 6.26 2.85
CA ALA A 174 12.14 5.30 3.65
C ALA A 174 13.38 5.96 4.24
N GLY A 175 14.14 6.70 3.43
CA GLY A 175 15.33 7.42 3.85
C GLY A 175 15.06 8.47 4.92
N MET A 176 14.04 9.30 4.72
CA MET A 176 13.63 10.33 5.67
C MET A 176 13.10 9.74 6.98
N ALA A 177 12.29 8.68 6.92
CA ALA A 177 11.81 8.00 8.12
C ALA A 177 12.95 7.33 8.91
N CYS A 178 13.91 6.70 8.22
CA CYS A 178 15.12 6.17 8.87
C CYS A 178 15.97 7.27 9.50
N ARG A 179 16.09 8.43 8.85
CA ARG A 179 16.80 9.60 9.42
C ARG A 179 16.14 10.09 10.70
N GLU A 180 14.81 10.18 10.72
CA GLU A 180 14.02 10.55 11.90
C GLU A 180 14.16 9.52 13.03
N ALA A 181 14.18 8.23 12.69
CA ALA A 181 14.44 7.12 13.61
C ALA A 181 15.91 7.01 14.06
N LYS A 182 16.82 7.84 13.53
CA LYS A 182 18.27 7.80 13.76
C LYS A 182 18.95 6.50 13.28
N GLU A 183 18.33 5.82 12.33
CA GLU A 183 18.89 4.67 11.61
C GLU A 183 19.75 5.16 10.44
N LEU A 184 20.87 5.81 10.78
CA LEU A 184 21.66 6.62 9.81
C LEU A 184 22.21 5.80 8.64
N SER A 185 22.59 4.55 8.86
CA SER A 185 23.07 3.65 7.80
C SER A 185 22.00 3.37 6.74
N LEU A 186 20.78 3.04 7.18
CA LEU A 186 19.64 2.84 6.27
C LEU A 186 19.26 4.15 5.57
N ALA A 187 19.21 5.25 6.33
CA ALA A 187 18.89 6.56 5.80
C ALA A 187 19.87 6.99 4.70
N PHE A 188 21.17 6.78 4.92
CA PHE A 188 22.21 7.07 3.93
C PHE A 188 21.99 6.28 2.64
N VAL A 189 21.89 4.95 2.73
CA VAL A 189 21.78 4.08 1.54
C VAL A 189 20.49 4.38 0.77
N PHE A 190 19.36 4.59 1.45
CA PHE A 190 18.09 4.88 0.78
C PHE A 190 18.06 6.28 0.16
N LEU A 191 18.59 7.30 0.84
CA LEU A 191 18.64 8.65 0.29
C LEU A 191 19.67 8.79 -0.83
N ASN A 192 20.77 8.05 -0.79
CA ASN A 192 21.71 8.00 -1.89
C ASN A 192 21.07 7.35 -3.13
N ARG A 193 20.39 6.21 -2.95
CA ARG A 193 19.61 5.59 -4.03
C ARG A 193 18.50 6.51 -4.56
N TYR A 194 17.83 7.27 -3.69
CA TYR A 194 16.85 8.26 -4.10
C TYR A 194 17.46 9.32 -5.04
N LEU A 195 18.66 9.83 -4.72
CA LEU A 195 19.35 10.81 -5.57
C LEU A 195 19.67 10.21 -6.94
N ASP A 196 20.20 8.98 -7.00
CA ASP A 196 20.48 8.28 -8.26
C ASP A 196 19.21 8.13 -9.12
N ILE A 197 18.08 7.78 -8.49
CA ILE A 197 16.78 7.69 -9.16
C ILE A 197 16.37 9.05 -9.73
N THR A 198 16.47 10.12 -8.95
CA THR A 198 16.08 11.45 -9.42
C THR A 198 16.97 11.98 -10.55
N GLU A 199 18.27 11.68 -10.50
CA GLU A 199 19.22 12.02 -11.56
C GLU A 199 18.87 11.26 -12.85
N LEU A 200 18.60 9.95 -12.73
CA LEU A 200 18.17 9.12 -13.85
C LEU A 200 16.84 9.59 -14.47
N MET A 201 15.88 10.04 -13.64
CA MET A 201 14.63 10.63 -14.10
C MET A 201 14.86 11.92 -14.91
N ASP A 202 15.79 12.78 -14.48
CA ASP A 202 16.14 14.02 -15.18
C ASP A 202 16.88 13.76 -16.51
N GLU A 203 17.66 12.68 -16.59
CA GLU A 203 18.38 12.25 -17.79
C GLU A 203 17.50 11.47 -18.79
N GLY A 204 16.35 10.96 -18.34
CA GLY A 204 15.43 10.15 -19.15
C GLY A 204 15.99 8.75 -19.46
N GLY A 205 16.79 8.20 -18.55
CA GLY A 205 17.39 6.87 -18.68
C GLY A 205 16.48 5.73 -18.22
N ASP A 206 17.05 4.54 -18.08
CA ASP A 206 16.36 3.32 -17.63
C ASP A 206 16.99 2.73 -16.35
N THR A 207 16.20 2.01 -15.55
CA THR A 207 16.66 1.42 -14.27
C THR A 207 17.86 0.47 -14.40
N SER A 208 18.11 -0.06 -15.60
CA SER A 208 19.33 -0.83 -15.89
C SER A 208 20.64 -0.05 -15.77
N GLU A 209 20.57 1.29 -15.72
CA GLU A 209 21.71 2.18 -15.51
C GLU A 209 22.04 2.39 -14.02
N LEU A 210 21.15 2.00 -13.10
CA LEU A 210 21.39 2.10 -11.66
C LEU A 210 22.38 1.02 -11.19
N ASP A 211 23.40 1.43 -10.44
CA ASP A 211 24.26 0.50 -9.71
C ASP A 211 23.47 -0.15 -8.58
N ASN A 212 23.37 -1.48 -8.61
CA ASN A 212 22.57 -2.27 -7.68
C ASN A 212 23.37 -2.98 -6.59
N VAL A 213 24.69 -2.77 -6.50
CA VAL A 213 25.59 -3.45 -5.56
C VAL A 213 25.06 -3.44 -4.12
N ASP A 214 24.57 -2.30 -3.62
CA ASP A 214 24.05 -2.19 -2.25
C ASP A 214 22.77 -2.99 -1.99
N PHE A 215 22.04 -3.37 -3.04
CA PHE A 215 20.72 -3.99 -2.98
C PHE A 215 20.66 -5.43 -3.50
N GLU A 216 21.75 -5.98 -4.08
CA GLU A 216 21.79 -7.33 -4.68
C GLU A 216 21.37 -8.45 -3.71
N ASP A 217 21.70 -8.31 -2.42
CA ASP A 217 21.41 -9.28 -1.37
C ASP A 217 20.11 -8.97 -0.59
N THR A 218 19.24 -8.14 -1.17
CA THR A 218 17.93 -7.77 -0.60
C THR A 218 16.76 -8.42 -1.35
N ASP A 219 15.54 -8.15 -0.89
CA ASP A 219 14.30 -8.46 -1.61
C ASP A 219 13.58 -7.21 -2.13
N ILE A 220 14.33 -6.10 -2.24
CA ILE A 220 13.88 -4.86 -2.87
C ILE A 220 14.01 -5.04 -4.40
N PRO A 221 12.95 -4.81 -5.19
CA PRO A 221 13.02 -4.90 -6.65
C PRO A 221 14.05 -3.92 -7.24
N ASN A 222 14.75 -4.35 -8.29
CA ASN A 222 15.67 -3.52 -9.08
C ASN A 222 15.12 -3.16 -10.47
N ASP A 223 14.04 -3.83 -10.89
CA ASP A 223 13.28 -3.52 -12.10
C ASP A 223 11.95 -2.90 -11.67
N PHE A 224 11.76 -1.63 -11.99
CA PHE A 224 10.58 -0.85 -11.64
C PHE A 224 10.37 0.29 -12.64
N PRO A 225 9.11 0.74 -12.86
CA PRO A 225 8.85 1.89 -13.70
C PRO A 225 9.39 3.17 -13.06
N LEU A 226 10.08 4.00 -13.85
CA LEU A 226 10.47 5.34 -13.42
C LEU A 226 9.25 6.30 -13.45
N PRO A 227 9.04 7.10 -12.40
CA PRO A 227 8.02 8.14 -12.38
C PRO A 227 8.28 9.21 -13.45
N THR A 228 7.21 9.84 -13.92
CA THR A 228 7.31 10.93 -14.92
C THR A 228 7.45 12.32 -14.28
N GLN A 229 7.25 12.41 -12.97
CA GLN A 229 7.33 13.64 -12.19
C GLN A 229 8.03 13.34 -10.86
N HIS A 230 8.83 14.27 -10.36
CA HIS A 230 9.47 14.17 -9.06
C HIS A 230 8.47 14.27 -7.93
N PHE A 231 8.61 13.40 -6.93
CA PHE A 231 7.77 13.39 -5.74
C PHE A 231 7.91 14.65 -4.88
N VAL A 232 9.13 15.20 -4.77
CA VAL A 232 9.40 16.44 -4.03
C VAL A 232 10.06 17.50 -4.91
N GLU A 233 9.89 18.76 -4.51
CA GLU A 233 10.49 19.90 -5.20
C GLU A 233 12.02 19.91 -5.14
N GLU A 234 12.64 20.63 -6.08
CA GLU A 234 14.09 20.74 -6.20
C GLU A 234 14.78 21.20 -4.91
N ALA A 235 14.19 22.15 -4.17
CA ALA A 235 14.74 22.60 -2.88
C ALA A 235 14.90 21.45 -1.87
N THR A 236 13.89 20.58 -1.78
CA THR A 236 13.96 19.39 -0.91
C THR A 236 15.00 18.39 -1.41
N ARG A 237 15.16 18.24 -2.74
CA ARG A 237 16.21 17.38 -3.33
C ARG A 237 17.61 17.88 -3.01
N GLU A 238 17.85 19.19 -3.08
CA GLU A 238 19.12 19.80 -2.67
C GLU A 238 19.40 19.57 -1.18
N GLU A 239 18.40 19.71 -0.30
CA GLU A 239 18.57 19.42 1.13
C GLU A 239 18.97 17.96 1.40
N VAL A 240 18.39 17.02 0.64
CA VAL A 240 18.77 15.60 0.71
C VAL A 240 20.20 15.41 0.22
N ARG A 241 20.58 16.05 -0.91
CA ARG A 241 21.94 15.98 -1.46
C ARG A 241 22.97 16.50 -0.46
N ASP A 242 22.75 17.67 0.12
CA ASP A 242 23.62 18.26 1.14
C ASP A 242 23.76 17.34 2.36
N TRP A 243 22.66 16.72 2.80
CA TRP A 243 22.69 15.80 3.92
C TRP A 243 23.47 14.52 3.62
N VAL A 244 23.26 13.91 2.45
CA VAL A 244 24.01 12.71 2.01
C VAL A 244 25.50 13.04 1.87
N LEU A 245 25.85 14.20 1.30
CA LEU A 245 27.23 14.66 1.19
C LEU A 245 27.87 14.90 2.56
N ALA A 246 27.15 15.50 3.51
CA ALA A 246 27.66 15.70 4.86
C ALA A 246 27.90 14.37 5.59
N LEU A 247 26.98 13.41 5.43
CA LEU A 247 27.06 12.10 6.09
C LEU A 247 28.11 11.20 5.45
N SER A 248 28.36 11.31 4.14
CA SER A 248 29.39 10.51 3.46
C SER A 248 30.80 10.80 3.98
N MET A 249 31.02 12.01 4.50
CA MET A 249 32.26 12.44 5.12
C MET A 249 32.41 11.99 6.58
N ASP A 250 31.33 11.51 7.22
CA ASP A 250 31.34 11.01 8.58
C ASP A 250 31.76 9.53 8.63
N GLN A 251 33.01 9.29 9.06
CA GLN A 251 33.58 7.94 9.17
C GLN A 251 32.96 7.12 10.32
N GLN A 252 32.13 7.71 11.17
CA GLN A 252 31.47 6.99 12.26
C GLN A 252 30.21 6.24 11.82
N VAL A 253 29.67 6.58 10.64
CA VAL A 253 28.43 5.98 10.14
C VAL A 253 28.77 4.93 9.09
N GLU A 254 28.32 3.69 9.33
CA GLU A 254 28.42 2.63 8.34
C GLU A 254 27.50 2.94 7.16
N GLN A 255 28.04 2.99 5.95
CA GLN A 255 27.32 3.31 4.71
C GLN A 255 26.88 2.03 4.00
N THR A 256 26.30 1.08 4.75
CA THR A 256 25.86 -0.23 4.22
C THR A 256 24.53 -0.65 4.83
N LEU A 257 23.79 -1.50 4.13
CA LEU A 257 22.55 -2.04 4.67
C LEU A 257 22.83 -3.02 5.83
N PRO A 258 22.21 -2.81 7.01
CA PRO A 258 22.39 -3.69 8.15
C PRO A 258 21.85 -5.10 7.86
N THR A 259 22.54 -6.08 8.44
CA THR A 259 22.21 -7.50 8.28
C THR A 259 21.77 -8.14 9.59
N ARG A 260 21.04 -9.25 9.47
CA ARG A 260 20.63 -10.12 10.56
C ARG A 260 21.07 -11.55 10.28
N THR A 261 21.17 -12.33 11.35
CA THR A 261 21.42 -13.78 11.24
C THR A 261 20.15 -14.51 10.81
N CYS A 262 20.23 -15.27 9.71
CA CYS A 262 19.14 -16.10 9.23
C CYS A 262 18.86 -17.26 10.19
N GLY A 263 17.60 -17.41 10.64
CA GLY A 263 17.20 -18.48 11.56
C GLY A 263 17.27 -19.91 10.99
N LYS A 264 17.50 -20.09 9.68
CA LYS A 264 17.62 -21.41 9.04
C LYS A 264 19.07 -21.81 8.77
N CYS A 265 19.86 -20.93 8.14
CA CYS A 265 21.23 -21.26 7.71
C CYS A 265 22.32 -20.54 8.50
N ASN A 266 21.98 -19.70 9.47
CA ASN A 266 22.89 -18.88 10.28
C ASN A 266 23.79 -17.91 9.47
N GLY A 267 23.50 -17.69 8.19
CA GLY A 267 24.19 -16.70 7.37
C GLY A 267 23.64 -15.29 7.61
N GLN A 268 24.43 -14.26 7.29
CA GLN A 268 23.94 -12.88 7.27
C GLN A 268 23.03 -12.65 6.07
N THR A 269 21.95 -11.91 6.30
CA THR A 269 20.98 -11.49 5.28
C THR A 269 20.43 -10.13 5.66
N TYR A 270 19.94 -9.34 4.70
CA TYR A 270 19.36 -8.03 4.96
C TYR A 270 18.32 -8.03 6.10
N VAL A 271 18.39 -7.05 7.02
CA VAL A 271 17.58 -7.02 8.25
C VAL A 271 16.07 -6.96 7.96
N ALA A 272 15.65 -6.20 6.95
CA ALA A 272 14.23 -6.07 6.58
C ALA A 272 13.80 -7.14 5.55
N GLY A 273 14.74 -7.93 5.04
CA GLY A 273 14.47 -8.94 4.01
C GLY A 273 13.65 -10.11 4.55
N LEU A 274 12.55 -10.42 3.86
CA LEU A 274 11.71 -11.59 4.10
C LEU A 274 12.30 -12.84 3.47
N THR A 275 13.08 -12.72 2.40
CA THR A 275 13.79 -13.84 1.77
C THR A 275 15.28 -13.78 2.08
N CYS A 276 15.83 -14.86 2.63
CA CYS A 276 17.26 -14.94 2.89
C CYS A 276 18.06 -14.99 1.57
N CYS A 277 19.01 -14.08 1.36
CA CYS A 277 19.83 -14.04 0.14
C CYS A 277 20.63 -15.34 -0.08
N ARG A 278 21.05 -16.01 1.00
CA ARG A 278 21.89 -17.22 0.96
C ARG A 278 21.13 -18.53 0.76
N CYS A 279 20.11 -18.79 1.58
CA CYS A 279 19.39 -20.08 1.56
C CYS A 279 17.96 -20.00 1.02
N LYS A 280 17.53 -18.81 0.58
CA LYS A 280 16.18 -18.52 0.05
C LYS A 280 15.03 -18.88 0.99
N ALA A 281 15.30 -19.07 2.28
CA ALA A 281 14.27 -19.28 3.29
C ALA A 281 13.40 -18.01 3.41
N LYS A 282 12.08 -18.21 3.38
CA LYS A 282 11.11 -17.14 3.58
C LYS A 282 10.79 -16.99 5.07
N SER A 283 10.68 -15.74 5.51
CA SER A 283 10.26 -15.33 6.84
C SER A 283 8.83 -14.81 6.79
N GLU A 284 8.06 -14.98 7.85
CA GLU A 284 6.77 -14.31 7.98
C GLU A 284 6.98 -12.80 8.16
N ALA A 285 6.20 -11.99 7.45
CA ALA A 285 6.20 -10.54 7.62
C ALA A 285 5.43 -10.15 8.89
N CYS A 286 5.97 -9.20 9.65
CA CYS A 286 5.30 -8.60 10.78
C CYS A 286 4.11 -7.77 10.28
N VAL A 287 2.91 -8.05 10.78
CA VAL A 287 1.69 -7.33 10.37
C VAL A 287 1.72 -5.82 10.69
N VAL A 288 2.53 -5.42 11.68
CA VAL A 288 2.78 -4.01 12.02
C VAL A 288 3.82 -3.44 11.06
N SER A 289 5.04 -3.94 11.10
CA SER A 289 6.20 -3.26 10.51
C SER A 289 6.63 -3.77 9.13
N GLY A 290 6.08 -4.91 8.70
CA GLY A 290 6.51 -5.66 7.51
C GLY A 290 7.86 -6.36 7.65
N TYR A 291 8.58 -6.18 8.75
CA TYR A 291 9.88 -6.83 8.98
C TYR A 291 9.74 -8.33 9.24
N PRO A 292 10.78 -9.13 8.98
CA PRO A 292 10.76 -10.56 9.28
C PRO A 292 10.58 -10.83 10.78
N VAL A 293 9.65 -11.73 11.13
CA VAL A 293 9.37 -12.11 12.52
C VAL A 293 10.32 -13.22 13.00
N PRO A 294 11.19 -12.98 14.00
CA PRO A 294 12.01 -14.04 14.59
C PRO A 294 11.15 -15.03 15.38
N THR A 295 11.46 -16.34 15.31
CA THR A 295 10.68 -17.40 15.96
C THR A 295 10.43 -17.15 17.46
N GLY A 296 11.41 -16.64 18.20
CA GLY A 296 11.28 -16.35 19.64
C GLY A 296 10.50 -15.07 19.99
N GLN A 297 10.26 -14.20 19.01
CA GLN A 297 9.57 -12.92 19.17
C GLN A 297 8.20 -12.90 18.48
N ARG A 298 7.68 -14.04 18.06
CA ARG A 298 6.40 -14.13 17.37
C ARG A 298 5.22 -13.89 18.31
N VAL A 299 4.29 -13.06 17.87
CA VAL A 299 2.91 -12.93 18.34
C VAL A 299 2.00 -13.33 17.17
N LEU A 300 0.95 -14.10 17.42
CA LEU A 300 -0.04 -14.50 16.40
C LEU A 300 -1.40 -13.96 16.81
N HIS A 301 -2.00 -13.10 15.97
CA HIS A 301 -3.32 -12.52 16.19
C HIS A 301 -4.11 -12.55 14.87
N GLU A 302 -5.37 -12.99 14.91
CA GLU A 302 -6.23 -13.19 13.73
C GLU A 302 -5.53 -13.91 12.54
N GLY A 303 -4.65 -14.88 12.84
CA GLY A 303 -3.91 -15.64 11.83
C GLY A 303 -2.70 -14.92 11.21
N ARG A 304 -2.36 -13.72 11.69
CA ARG A 304 -1.21 -12.93 11.23
C ARG A 304 -0.11 -12.85 12.30
N SER A 305 1.12 -12.90 11.83
CA SER A 305 2.31 -12.84 12.69
C SER A 305 2.76 -11.41 12.91
N ALA A 306 3.20 -11.10 14.12
CA ALA A 306 3.83 -9.83 14.47
C ALA A 306 5.12 -10.09 15.26
N ASN A 307 6.07 -9.17 15.15
CA ASN A 307 7.16 -9.07 16.10
C ASN A 307 6.58 -8.55 17.44
N ARG A 308 6.94 -9.17 18.56
CA ARG A 308 6.42 -8.85 19.89
C ARG A 308 6.68 -7.40 20.30
N GLY A 309 7.87 -6.86 19.99
CA GLY A 309 8.20 -5.47 20.31
C GLY A 309 7.29 -4.52 19.54
N ASP A 310 7.25 -4.69 18.21
CA ASP A 310 6.43 -3.88 17.32
C ASP A 310 4.93 -3.97 17.65
N TRP A 311 4.44 -5.17 17.96
CA TRP A 311 3.05 -5.41 18.39
C TRP A 311 2.71 -4.70 19.69
N ASN A 312 3.58 -4.81 20.70
CA ASN A 312 3.34 -4.16 21.99
C ASN A 312 3.36 -2.64 21.85
N GLU A 313 4.29 -2.10 21.08
CA GLU A 313 4.39 -0.66 20.84
C GLU A 313 3.13 -0.13 20.12
N TRP A 314 2.69 -0.82 19.06
CA TRP A 314 1.47 -0.49 18.34
C TRP A 314 0.23 -0.57 19.24
N THR A 315 0.01 -1.70 19.90
CA THR A 315 -1.20 -1.93 20.71
C THR A 315 -1.24 -1.04 21.94
N MET A 316 -0.10 -0.66 22.51
CA MET A 316 -0.04 0.32 23.59
C MET A 316 -0.49 1.72 23.13
N LYS A 317 -0.17 2.11 21.89
CA LYS A 317 -0.59 3.41 21.34
C LYS A 317 -2.04 3.42 20.85
N PHE A 318 -2.42 2.42 20.06
CA PHE A 318 -3.68 2.44 19.29
C PHE A 318 -4.76 1.52 19.86
N GLY A 319 -4.42 0.54 20.69
CA GLY A 319 -5.37 -0.42 21.27
C GLY A 319 -6.04 -1.37 20.27
N THR A 320 -5.60 -1.37 19.01
CA THR A 320 -6.21 -2.10 17.90
C THR A 320 -5.21 -2.99 17.17
N ASP A 321 -5.70 -3.99 16.46
CA ASP A 321 -4.92 -4.75 15.47
C ASP A 321 -4.66 -3.86 14.23
N PRO A 322 -3.41 -3.74 13.75
CA PRO A 322 -3.06 -2.88 12.62
C PRO A 322 -3.71 -3.31 11.31
N TRP A 323 -4.05 -4.59 11.15
CA TRP A 323 -4.64 -5.15 9.94
C TRP A 323 -6.16 -5.01 9.94
N SER A 324 -6.86 -5.52 10.96
CA SER A 324 -8.31 -5.54 10.99
C SER A 324 -8.93 -4.28 11.60
N GLY A 325 -8.17 -3.49 12.34
CA GLY A 325 -8.66 -2.32 13.08
C GLY A 325 -9.55 -2.67 14.28
N LYS A 326 -9.75 -3.97 14.58
CA LYS A 326 -10.49 -4.43 15.76
C LYS A 326 -9.65 -4.27 17.02
N SER A 327 -10.28 -4.41 18.19
CA SER A 327 -9.54 -4.38 19.46
C SER A 327 -8.48 -5.48 19.50
N ALA A 328 -7.28 -5.14 19.99
CA ALA A 328 -6.18 -6.08 20.16
C ALA A 328 -6.29 -6.92 21.45
N GLN A 329 -7.36 -6.71 22.24
CA GLN A 329 -7.63 -7.42 23.50
C GLN A 329 -8.36 -8.75 23.28
#